data_AF-A0A538PHW1-F1
#
_entry.id   AF-A0A538PHW1-F1
#
_cell.length_a   1.000
_cell.length_b   1.000
_cell.length_c   1.000
_cell.angle_alpha   90.00
_cell.angle_beta   90.00
_cell.angle_gamma   90.00
#
_symmetry.space_group_name_H-M   'P 1'
#
loop_
_entity.id
_entity.type
_entity.pdbx_description
1 polymer ?
#
loop_
_entity_poly.entity_id
_entity_poly.type
_entity_poly.pdbx_seq_one_letter_code
_entity_poly.pdbx_strand_id
1 'polypeptide(L)'
;MSIKSRVFRVLTQFCAQDLVETLYRGLLARAPEPGELAARGAQLQLTGALADLVTELVRSEEFRKAQLATVAPEWVRGLFRGVLGHEPAPHTVAELSKRLTDPADLSAATAALVRTDDFRRASFTAHVPDLVRGLFQGL
;
A
#
# COMPACT_ATOMS: atom_id res chain seq x y z
N MET A 1 18.15 -32.94 15.89
CA MET A 1 18.39 -31.54 16.32
C MET A 1 19.46 -30.95 15.38
N SER A 2 19.08 -30.10 14.41
CA SER A 2 19.93 -29.72 13.28
C SER A 2 20.94 -28.61 13.65
N ILE A 3 22.23 -28.87 13.42
CA ILE A 3 23.36 -27.94 13.66
C ILE A 3 23.17 -26.59 12.96
N LYS A 4 22.47 -26.58 11.82
CA LYS A 4 22.13 -25.36 11.06
C LYS A 4 21.32 -24.35 11.88
N SER A 5 20.52 -24.80 12.84
CA SER A 5 19.69 -23.93 13.69
C SER A 5 20.49 -23.19 14.77
N ARG A 6 21.60 -23.77 15.26
CA ARG A 6 22.40 -23.15 16.34
C ARG A 6 23.31 -22.05 15.81
N VAL A 7 24.00 -22.29 14.70
CA VAL A 7 24.87 -21.28 14.06
C VAL A 7 24.03 -20.10 13.58
N PHE A 8 22.86 -20.37 12.98
CA PHE A 8 21.92 -19.33 12.57
C PHE A 8 21.47 -18.47 13.74
N ARG A 9 21.16 -19.08 14.91
CA ARG A 9 20.73 -18.38 16.12
C ARG A 9 21.83 -17.46 16.69
N VAL A 10 23.07 -17.92 16.68
CA VAL A 10 24.22 -17.12 17.14
C VAL A 10 24.47 -15.94 16.20
N LEU A 11 24.36 -16.13 14.88
CA LEU A 11 24.46 -15.05 13.92
C LEU A 11 23.34 -14.01 14.09
N THR A 12 22.10 -14.47 14.33
CA THR A 12 20.97 -13.55 14.60
C THR A 12 21.17 -12.74 15.87
N GLN A 13 21.85 -13.30 16.88
CA GLN A 13 22.24 -12.57 18.09
C GLN A 13 23.22 -11.44 17.78
N PHE A 14 24.32 -11.72 17.06
CA PHE A 14 25.35 -10.71 16.80
C PHE A 14 24.86 -9.58 15.88
N CYS A 15 23.99 -9.89 14.92
CA CYS A 15 23.48 -8.91 13.95
C CYS A 15 22.07 -8.40 14.30
N ALA A 16 21.61 -8.56 15.54
CA ALA A 16 20.20 -8.32 15.89
C ALA A 16 19.71 -6.90 15.57
N GLN A 17 20.49 -5.87 15.89
CA GLN A 17 20.12 -4.48 15.61
C GLN A 17 20.07 -4.21 14.11
N ASP A 18 21.10 -4.63 13.37
CA ASP A 18 21.14 -4.48 11.90
C ASP A 18 19.96 -5.20 11.21
N LEU A 19 19.60 -6.39 11.71
CA LEU A 19 18.46 -7.15 11.22
C LEU A 19 17.15 -6.42 11.50
N VAL A 20 16.96 -5.87 12.71
CA VAL A 20 15.77 -5.08 13.04
C VAL A 20 15.69 -3.85 12.13
N GLU A 21 16.77 -3.09 11.97
CA GLU A 21 16.81 -1.93 11.08
C GLU A 21 16.46 -2.30 9.63
N THR A 22 17.02 -3.39 9.13
CA THR A 22 16.75 -3.90 7.78
C THR A 22 15.29 -4.32 7.62
N LEU A 23 14.71 -5.01 8.62
CA LEU A 23 13.31 -5.42 8.58
C LEU A 23 12.36 -4.22 8.59
N TYR A 24 12.62 -3.22 9.42
CA TYR A 24 11.78 -2.01 9.46
C TYR A 24 11.85 -1.24 8.14
N ARG A 25 13.04 -1.04 7.58
CA ARG A 25 13.19 -0.36 6.29
C ARG A 25 12.57 -1.17 5.15
N GLY A 26 12.77 -2.49 5.14
CA GLY A 26 12.30 -3.36 4.08
C GLY A 26 10.79 -3.61 4.09
N LEU A 27 10.21 -3.81 5.28
CA LEU A 27 8.79 -4.17 5.42
C LEU A 27 7.89 -2.95 5.65
N LEU A 28 8.37 -1.96 6.43
CA LEU A 28 7.57 -0.82 6.86
C LEU A 28 7.96 0.49 6.18
N ALA A 29 8.98 0.47 5.31
CA ALA A 29 9.50 1.64 4.60
C ALA A 29 9.89 2.81 5.53
N ARG A 30 10.26 2.51 6.80
CA ARG A 30 10.76 3.49 7.76
C ARG A 30 11.91 2.93 8.59
N ALA A 31 12.64 3.81 9.27
CA ALA A 31 13.58 3.39 10.30
C ALA A 31 12.84 3.11 11.62
N PRO A 32 13.33 2.15 12.43
CA PRO A 32 12.88 2.01 13.81
C PRO A 32 13.35 3.21 14.63
N GLU A 33 12.54 3.65 15.60
CA GLU A 33 12.97 4.66 16.56
C GLU A 33 14.09 4.11 17.46
N PRO A 34 15.01 4.93 18.00
CA PRO A 34 16.15 4.42 18.77
C PRO A 34 15.78 3.50 19.94
N GLY A 35 14.70 3.82 20.66
CA GLY A 35 14.19 2.98 21.75
C GLY A 35 13.56 1.67 21.27
N GLU A 36 12.88 1.70 20.12
CA GLU A 36 12.28 0.52 19.49
C GLU A 36 13.36 -0.42 18.94
N LEU A 37 14.38 0.15 18.28
CA LEU A 37 15.55 -0.58 17.79
C LEU A 37 16.27 -1.29 18.94
N ALA A 38 16.49 -0.58 20.06
CA ALA A 38 17.14 -1.15 21.24
C ALA A 38 16.30 -2.30 21.84
N ALA A 39 14.99 -2.08 22.03
CA ALA A 39 14.10 -3.08 22.63
C ALA A 39 13.97 -4.34 21.75
N ARG A 40 13.69 -4.17 20.44
CA ARG A 40 13.54 -5.28 19.49
C ARG A 40 14.87 -5.98 19.25
N GLY A 41 15.97 -5.24 19.18
CA GLY A 41 17.32 -5.79 19.08
C GLY A 41 17.65 -6.67 20.30
N ALA A 42 17.42 -6.19 21.51
CA ALA A 42 17.64 -6.97 22.73
C ALA A 42 16.75 -8.22 22.80
N GLN A 43 15.48 -8.11 22.40
CA GLN A 43 14.57 -9.25 22.34
C GLN A 43 15.04 -10.30 21.34
N LEU A 44 15.51 -9.87 20.16
CA LEU A 44 16.04 -10.75 19.12
C LEU A 44 17.36 -11.40 19.55
N GLN A 45 18.20 -10.69 20.30
CA GLN A 45 19.40 -11.26 20.93
C GLN A 45 19.04 -12.34 21.94
N LEU A 46 18.07 -12.10 22.82
CA LEU A 46 17.73 -13.08 23.86
C LEU A 46 17.10 -14.36 23.28
N THR A 47 16.24 -14.21 22.28
CA THR A 47 15.40 -15.31 21.77
C THR A 47 15.97 -15.97 20.52
N GLY A 48 16.69 -15.22 19.67
CA GLY A 48 17.04 -15.62 18.31
C GLY A 48 15.82 -15.84 17.39
N ALA A 49 14.64 -15.36 17.79
CA ALA A 49 13.37 -15.63 17.15
C ALA A 49 13.05 -14.66 16.00
N LEU A 50 13.89 -14.64 14.96
CA LEU A 50 13.74 -13.73 13.82
C LEU A 50 12.42 -13.95 13.07
N ALA A 51 12.00 -15.21 12.89
CA ALA A 51 10.78 -15.56 12.19
C ALA A 51 9.53 -15.02 12.90
N ASP A 52 9.54 -14.98 14.23
CA ASP A 52 8.43 -14.45 15.03
C ASP A 52 8.34 -12.93 14.86
N LEU A 53 9.48 -12.23 14.89
CA LEU A 53 9.53 -10.79 14.62
C LEU A 53 9.01 -10.45 13.21
N VAL A 54 9.44 -11.19 12.19
CA VAL A 54 8.94 -11.00 10.82
C VAL A 54 7.43 -11.22 10.76
N THR A 55 6.93 -12.27 11.42
CA THR A 55 5.50 -12.58 11.46
C THR A 55 4.71 -11.47 12.16
N GLU A 56 5.22 -10.95 13.27
CA GLU A 56 4.61 -9.82 13.99
C GLU A 56 4.53 -8.58 13.09
N LEU A 57 5.63 -8.22 12.42
CA LEU A 57 5.68 -7.06 11.53
C LEU A 57 4.70 -7.23 10.36
N VAL A 58 4.70 -8.36 9.67
CA VAL A 58 3.80 -8.60 8.51
C VAL A 58 2.33 -8.59 8.90
N ARG A 59 1.99 -9.00 10.12
CA ARG A 59 0.61 -8.98 10.63
C ARG A 59 0.21 -7.64 11.24
N SER A 60 1.15 -6.72 11.39
CA SER A 60 0.90 -5.41 11.98
C SER A 60 0.02 -4.55 11.07
N GLU A 61 -0.74 -3.66 11.70
CA GLU A 61 -1.47 -2.62 10.98
C GLU A 61 -0.52 -1.70 10.21
N GLU A 62 0.68 -1.50 10.73
CA GLU A 62 1.71 -0.67 10.13
C GLU A 62 2.17 -1.23 8.78
N PHE A 63 2.43 -2.54 8.70
CA PHE A 63 2.75 -3.19 7.43
C PHE A 63 1.62 -3.03 6.41
N ARG A 64 0.38 -3.25 6.83
CA ARG A 64 -0.80 -3.04 5.97
C ARG A 64 -0.86 -1.61 5.43
N LYS A 65 -0.61 -0.61 6.27
CA LYS A 65 -0.56 0.82 5.85
C LYS A 65 0.60 1.10 4.90
N ALA A 66 1.79 0.55 5.17
CA ALA A 66 2.96 0.71 4.31
C ALA A 66 2.72 0.10 2.92
N GLN A 67 2.11 -1.09 2.85
CA GLN A 67 1.72 -1.70 1.59
C GLN A 67 0.66 -0.88 0.85
N LEU A 68 -0.37 -0.41 1.56
CA LEU A 68 -1.40 0.44 0.95
C LEU A 68 -0.79 1.73 0.38
N ALA A 69 0.07 2.42 1.11
CA ALA A 69 0.75 3.63 0.66
C ALA A 69 1.60 3.40 -0.61
N THR A 70 2.15 2.19 -0.77
CA THR A 70 2.93 1.81 -1.96
C THR A 70 2.04 1.64 -3.19
N VAL A 71 0.86 1.03 -3.04
CA VAL A 71 -0.04 0.73 -4.18
C VAL A 71 -1.02 1.88 -4.47
N ALA A 72 -1.31 2.74 -3.48
CA ALA A 72 -2.28 3.84 -3.59
C ALA A 72 -2.06 4.76 -4.80
N PRO A 73 -0.84 5.20 -5.15
CA PRO A 73 -0.62 6.07 -6.30
C PRO A 73 -0.99 5.43 -7.65
N GLU A 74 -0.65 4.16 -7.86
CA GLU A 74 -1.03 3.43 -9.08
C GLU A 74 -2.52 3.14 -9.11
N TRP A 75 -3.12 2.85 -7.96
CA TRP A 75 -4.58 2.73 -7.84
C TRP A 75 -5.30 4.01 -8.24
N VAL A 76 -4.87 5.17 -7.75
CA VAL A 76 -5.48 6.47 -8.10
C VAL A 76 -5.35 6.74 -9.59
N ARG A 77 -4.17 6.49 -10.19
CA ARG A 77 -3.99 6.64 -11.65
C ARG A 77 -4.90 5.71 -12.43
N GLY A 78 -4.95 4.43 -12.06
CA GLY A 78 -5.82 3.44 -12.69
C GLY A 78 -7.29 3.82 -12.59
N LEU A 79 -7.72 4.36 -11.46
CA LEU A 79 -9.08 4.86 -11.26
C LEU A 79 -9.39 6.02 -12.20
N PHE A 80 -8.54 7.05 -12.26
CA PHE A 80 -8.76 8.19 -13.15
C PHE A 80 -8.75 7.77 -14.63
N ARG A 81 -7.82 6.91 -15.04
CA ARG A 81 -7.77 6.42 -16.42
C ARG A 81 -8.99 5.57 -16.78
N GLY A 82 -9.40 4.67 -15.89
CA GLY A 82 -10.50 3.74 -16.12
C GLY A 82 -11.88 4.38 -16.01
N VAL A 83 -12.04 5.36 -15.12
CA VAL A 83 -13.33 5.99 -14.80
C VAL A 83 -13.52 7.32 -15.52
N LEU A 84 -12.47 8.14 -15.64
CA LEU A 84 -12.55 9.48 -16.25
C LEU A 84 -11.87 9.57 -17.62
N GLY A 85 -11.16 8.52 -18.05
CA GLY A 85 -10.54 8.48 -19.38
C GLY A 85 -9.32 9.38 -19.55
N HIS A 86 -8.77 9.94 -18.46
CA HIS A 86 -7.57 10.77 -18.51
C HIS A 86 -6.62 10.50 -17.35
N GLU A 87 -5.36 10.91 -17.52
CA GLU A 87 -4.34 10.80 -16.47
C GLU A 87 -4.53 11.95 -15.44
N PRO A 88 -4.46 11.68 -14.13
CA PRO A 88 -4.52 12.71 -13.10
C PRO A 88 -3.21 13.50 -13.01
N ALA A 89 -3.30 14.76 -12.58
CA ALA A 89 -2.11 15.54 -12.30
C ALA A 89 -1.32 14.95 -11.10
N PRO A 90 0.02 15.05 -11.06
CA PRO A 90 0.84 14.43 -10.02
C PRO A 90 0.47 14.88 -8.59
N HIS A 91 0.07 16.14 -8.42
CA HIS A 91 -0.35 16.67 -7.12
C HIS A 91 -1.67 16.04 -6.63
N THR A 92 -2.62 15.78 -7.54
CA THR A 92 -3.89 15.10 -7.24
C THR A 92 -3.64 13.66 -6.81
N VAL A 93 -2.72 12.96 -7.49
CA VAL A 93 -2.32 11.61 -7.11
C VAL A 93 -1.76 11.59 -5.69
N ALA A 94 -0.86 12.52 -5.37
CA ALA A 94 -0.26 12.60 -4.05
C ALA A 94 -1.28 12.91 -2.94
N GLU A 95 -2.22 13.83 -3.19
CA GLU A 95 -3.25 14.20 -2.21
C GLU A 95 -4.22 13.04 -1.94
N LEU A 96 -4.73 12.40 -3.00
CA LEU A 96 -5.65 11.27 -2.86
C LEU A 96 -4.97 10.04 -2.26
N SER A 97 -3.71 9.78 -2.62
CA SER A 97 -2.95 8.66 -2.02
C SER A 97 -2.75 8.84 -0.53
N LYS A 98 -2.56 10.08 -0.05
CA LYS A 98 -2.45 10.38 1.39
C LYS A 98 -3.76 10.16 2.15
N ARG A 99 -4.91 10.30 1.47
CA ARG A 99 -6.24 10.06 2.04
C ARG A 99 -6.61 8.58 2.09
N LEU A 100 -5.87 7.72 1.39
CA LEU A 100 -6.03 6.27 1.42
C LEU A 100 -5.22 5.69 2.58
N THR A 101 -5.81 5.75 3.77
CA THR A 101 -5.22 5.24 5.01
C THR A 101 -5.68 3.83 5.35
N ASP A 102 -6.85 3.43 4.85
CA ASP A 102 -7.43 2.11 5.03
C ASP A 102 -7.86 1.51 3.66
N PRO A 103 -7.76 0.19 3.44
CA PRO A 103 -8.33 -0.46 2.28
C PRO A 103 -9.83 -0.20 2.10
N ALA A 104 -10.60 0.06 3.18
CA ALA A 104 -11.99 0.47 3.07
C ALA A 104 -12.15 1.84 2.37
N ASP A 105 -11.16 2.74 2.52
CA ASP A 105 -11.14 4.05 1.87
C ASP A 105 -11.07 3.91 0.34
N LEU A 106 -10.49 2.82 -0.17
CA LEU A 106 -10.44 2.55 -1.61
C LEU A 106 -11.84 2.37 -2.19
N SER A 107 -12.67 1.55 -1.54
CA SER A 107 -14.04 1.30 -1.99
C SER A 107 -14.93 2.53 -1.84
N ALA A 108 -14.72 3.33 -0.80
CA ALA A 108 -15.43 4.59 -0.62
C ALA A 108 -15.01 5.63 -1.68
N ALA A 109 -13.72 5.72 -1.99
CA ALA A 109 -13.19 6.64 -2.98
C ALA A 109 -13.69 6.33 -4.39
N THR A 110 -13.75 5.05 -4.79
CA THR A 110 -14.33 4.66 -6.09
C THR A 110 -15.81 5.00 -6.19
N ALA A 111 -16.58 4.70 -5.14
CA ALA A 111 -18.01 5.01 -5.10
C ALA A 111 -18.28 6.53 -5.14
N ALA A 112 -17.44 7.33 -4.48
CA ALA A 112 -17.51 8.79 -4.55
C ALA A 112 -17.20 9.31 -5.96
N LEU A 113 -16.15 8.76 -6.61
CA LEU A 113 -15.74 9.21 -7.94
C LEU A 113 -16.81 8.94 -9.01
N VAL A 114 -17.46 7.79 -8.96
CA VAL A 114 -18.59 7.42 -9.84
C VAL A 114 -19.80 8.36 -9.68
N ARG A 115 -19.97 8.98 -8.50
CA ARG A 115 -21.09 9.90 -8.26
C ARG A 115 -20.83 11.33 -8.72
N THR A 116 -19.60 11.65 -9.12
CA THR A 116 -19.20 13.00 -9.53
C THR A 116 -19.75 13.35 -10.90
N ASP A 117 -20.04 14.64 -11.12
CA ASP A 117 -20.45 15.14 -12.44
C ASP A 117 -19.36 14.96 -13.50
N ASP A 118 -18.09 14.93 -13.10
CA ASP A 118 -16.98 14.63 -14.02
C ASP A 118 -17.06 13.20 -14.58
N PHE A 119 -17.45 12.22 -13.77
CA PHE A 119 -17.71 10.86 -14.26
C PHE A 119 -18.91 10.83 -15.20
N ARG A 120 -20.00 11.53 -14.85
CA ARG A 120 -21.18 11.61 -15.71
C ARG A 120 -20.85 12.24 -17.06
N ARG A 121 -20.06 13.32 -17.07
CA ARG A 121 -19.60 14.00 -18.29
C ARG A 121 -18.70 13.09 -19.11
N ALA A 122 -17.68 12.47 -18.51
CA ALA A 122 -16.78 11.56 -19.21
C ALA A 122 -17.53 10.36 -19.82
N SER A 123 -18.43 9.75 -19.04
CA SER A 123 -19.29 8.64 -19.50
C SER A 123 -20.24 9.08 -20.63
N PHE A 124 -20.84 10.27 -20.50
CA PHE A 124 -21.72 10.81 -21.52
C PHE A 124 -20.94 11.04 -22.82
N THR A 125 -19.81 11.75 -22.77
CA THR A 125 -18.95 12.01 -23.94
C THR A 125 -18.49 10.72 -24.62
N ALA A 126 -18.13 9.69 -23.84
CA ALA A 126 -17.73 8.39 -24.38
C ALA A 126 -18.86 7.66 -25.13
N HIS A 127 -20.14 7.92 -24.79
CA HIS A 127 -21.31 7.27 -25.39
C HIS A 127 -22.11 8.18 -26.33
N VAL A 128 -21.71 9.44 -26.50
CA VAL A 128 -22.31 10.38 -27.48
C VAL A 128 -22.41 9.77 -28.88
N PRO A 129 -21.38 9.10 -29.44
CA PRO A 129 -21.47 8.55 -30.80
C PRO A 129 -22.58 7.50 -30.95
N ASP A 130 -22.78 6.66 -29.94
CA ASP A 130 -23.80 5.60 -29.96
C ASP A 130 -25.20 6.15 -29.66
N LEU A 131 -25.31 7.17 -28.79
CA LEU A 131 -26.56 7.89 -28.54
C LEU A 131 -27.03 8.65 -29.78
N VAL A 132 -26.11 9.33 -30.47
CA VAL A 132 -26.40 10.02 -31.74
C VAL A 132 -26.82 8.99 -32.80
N ARG A 133 -26.12 7.86 -32.90
CA ARG A 133 -26.49 6.79 -33.85
C ARG A 133 -27.86 6.20 -33.54
N GLY A 134 -28.19 5.94 -32.27
CA GLY A 134 -29.50 5.45 -31.84
C GLY A 134 -30.64 6.44 -32.11
N LEU A 135 -30.39 7.74 -31.94
CA LEU A 135 -31.36 8.79 -32.29
C LEU A 135 -31.59 8.92 -33.80
N PHE A 136 -30.54 8.78 -34.62
CA PHE A 136 -30.65 8.81 -36.09
C PHE A 136 -31.18 7.50 -36.70
N GLN A 137 -31.17 6.39 -35.97
CA GLN A 137 -31.74 5.10 -36.41
C GLN A 137 -33.17 4.85 -35.89
N GLY A 138 -33.66 5.69 -34.98
CA GLY A 138 -35.00 5.61 -34.38
C GLY A 138 -35.98 6.71 -34.85
N LEU A 139 -35.66 7.43 -35.93
CA LEU A 139 -36.48 8.49 -36.55
C LEU A 139 -36.79 8.14 -38.01
#